data_AF-A0A9R0XSS9-F1
#
_entry.id   AF-A0A9R0XSS9-F1
#
_cell.length_a   1.000
_cell.length_b   1.000
_cell.length_c   1.000
_cell.angle_alpha   90.00
_cell.angle_beta   90.00
_cell.angle_gamma   90.00
#
_symmetry.space_group_name_H-M   'P 1'
#
loop_
_entity.id
_entity.type
_entity.pdbx_description
1 polymer ?
#
loop_
_entity_poly.entity_id
_entity_poly.type
_entity_poly.pdbx_seq_one_letter_code
_entity_poly.pdbx_strand_id
1 'polypeptide(L)'
;MILVRGSLYWLLSGGSGGILEFEMDRQRLIVIPMPVNDLRFFQLSLIRADGLGIGLLNLSGFSAQFWKTRTNCDGVASWVLGRTIEIDQLLHLEAEEMGTQMILGFAEDNNVVLLWTIDGLVMLQLESVQFEKVLGTNIIAYNHSFESVYTAGNIMVYVMGMIKPS
;
A
#
# COMPACT_ATOMS: atom_id res chain seq x y z
N MET A 1 -8.70 -3.31 -2.63
CA MET A 1 -9.14 -4.60 -3.23
C MET A 1 -8.30 -4.80 -4.48
N ILE A 2 -7.79 -6.01 -4.70
CA ILE A 2 -6.94 -6.34 -5.86
C ILE A 2 -7.44 -7.62 -6.53
N LEU A 3 -7.18 -7.76 -7.84
CA LEU A 3 -7.52 -8.95 -8.63
C LEU A 3 -6.24 -9.65 -9.05
N VAL A 4 -6.04 -10.89 -8.58
CA VAL A 4 -4.86 -11.70 -8.92
C VAL A 4 -5.34 -13.08 -9.39
N ARG A 5 -5.03 -13.41 -10.66
CA ARG A 5 -5.28 -14.73 -11.27
C ARG A 5 -6.72 -15.25 -11.15
N GLY A 6 -7.71 -14.38 -11.29
CA GLY A 6 -9.12 -14.79 -11.19
C GLY A 6 -9.65 -14.87 -9.74
N SER A 7 -8.85 -14.45 -8.75
CA SER A 7 -9.29 -14.29 -7.37
C SER A 7 -9.30 -12.82 -6.96
N LEU A 8 -10.37 -12.37 -6.31
CA LEU A 8 -10.47 -11.05 -5.69
C LEU A 8 -9.97 -11.10 -4.24
N TYR A 9 -9.17 -10.11 -3.86
CA TYR A 9 -8.62 -9.99 -2.52
C TYR A 9 -8.95 -8.65 -1.90
N TRP A 10 -9.40 -8.65 -0.64
CA TRP A 10 -9.65 -7.42 0.10
C TRP A 10 -9.44 -7.60 1.60
N LEU A 11 -9.16 -6.48 2.26
CA LEU A 11 -8.99 -6.40 3.71
C LEU A 11 -10.35 -6.40 4.38
N LEU A 12 -10.49 -7.19 5.45
CA LEU A 12 -11.62 -7.08 6.37
C LEU A 12 -11.43 -5.84 7.24
N SER A 13 -12.42 -4.95 7.24
CA SER A 13 -12.47 -3.81 8.15
C SER A 13 -12.94 -4.27 9.54
N GLY A 14 -12.22 -3.93 10.61
CA GLY A 14 -12.58 -4.24 11.99
C GLY A 14 -11.45 -4.85 12.84
N GLY A 15 -11.70 -5.00 14.14
CA GLY A 15 -10.67 -5.33 15.15
C GLY A 15 -10.08 -6.74 15.11
N SER A 16 -10.69 -7.68 14.39
CA SER A 16 -10.16 -9.05 14.22
C SER A 16 -9.33 -9.24 12.96
N GLY A 17 -9.41 -8.29 12.01
CA GLY A 17 -8.70 -8.32 10.73
C GLY A 17 -8.81 -9.59 9.89
N GLY A 18 -8.12 -9.60 8.77
CA GLY A 18 -8.10 -10.73 7.84
C GLY A 18 -8.07 -10.26 6.39
N ILE A 19 -7.61 -11.14 5.52
CA ILE A 19 -7.71 -10.93 4.07
C ILE A 19 -8.72 -11.95 3.54
N LEU A 20 -9.72 -11.48 2.81
CA LEU A 20 -10.62 -12.37 2.09
C LEU A 20 -10.06 -12.65 0.70
N GLU A 21 -10.10 -13.91 0.29
CA GLU A 21 -9.91 -14.34 -1.09
C GLU A 21 -11.23 -14.90 -1.62
N PHE A 22 -11.71 -14.38 -2.74
CA PHE A 22 -12.81 -14.95 -3.50
C PHE A 22 -12.32 -15.45 -4.86
N GLU A 23 -12.24 -16.77 -5.01
CA GLU A 23 -11.91 -17.46 -6.25
C GLU A 23 -13.15 -17.47 -7.17
N MET A 24 -13.10 -16.75 -8.28
CA MET A 24 -14.28 -16.52 -9.12
C MET A 24 -14.76 -17.80 -9.82
N ASP A 25 -13.85 -18.64 -10.32
CA ASP A 25 -14.20 -19.84 -11.09
C ASP A 25 -14.93 -20.89 -10.25
N ARG A 26 -14.47 -21.08 -9.00
CA ARG A 26 -15.06 -22.05 -8.06
C ARG A 26 -16.10 -21.43 -7.15
N GLN A 27 -16.31 -20.11 -7.23
CA GLN A 27 -17.15 -19.33 -6.33
C GLN A 27 -16.85 -19.61 -4.85
N ARG A 28 -15.56 -19.69 -4.51
CA ARG A 28 -15.10 -20.08 -3.18
C ARG A 28 -14.55 -18.87 -2.45
N LEU A 29 -15.04 -18.65 -1.23
CA LEU A 29 -14.55 -17.61 -0.32
C LEU A 29 -13.72 -18.25 0.79
N ILE A 30 -12.51 -17.78 1.00
CA ILE A 30 -11.67 -18.18 2.14
C ILE A 30 -11.12 -16.96 2.88
N VAL A 31 -10.79 -17.16 4.15
CA VAL A 31 -10.08 -16.18 4.97
C VAL A 31 -8.60 -16.57 5.02
N ILE A 32 -7.75 -15.67 4.54
CA ILE A 32 -6.30 -15.76 4.68
C ILE A 32 -5.91 -15.06 5.98
N PRO A 33 -5.16 -15.74 6.88
CA PRO A 33 -4.69 -15.14 8.11
C PRO A 33 -3.71 -14.00 7.81
N MET A 34 -3.77 -12.93 8.61
CA MET A 34 -2.84 -11.83 8.52
C MET A 34 -1.44 -12.22 9.02
N PRO A 35 -0.36 -11.64 8.47
CA PRO A 35 0.98 -11.77 9.06
C PRO A 35 1.16 -11.00 10.36
N VAL A 36 0.24 -10.09 10.70
CA VAL A 36 0.35 -9.15 11.83
C VAL A 36 -0.80 -9.38 12.80
N ASN A 37 -0.48 -9.49 14.11
CA ASN A 37 -1.42 -9.90 15.16
C ASN A 37 -2.15 -8.74 15.87
N ASP A 38 -1.57 -7.53 15.88
CA ASP A 38 -2.27 -6.32 16.35
C ASP A 38 -2.50 -5.44 15.12
N LEU A 39 -3.71 -4.98 14.88
CA LEU A 39 -4.07 -4.18 13.69
C LEU A 39 -4.58 -2.79 14.08
N ARG A 40 -4.64 -2.48 15.39
CA ARG A 40 -5.30 -1.27 15.91
C ARG A 40 -4.58 0.03 15.57
N PHE A 41 -3.32 -0.07 15.15
CA PHE A 41 -2.45 1.09 14.86
C PHE A 41 -1.77 1.01 13.50
N PHE A 42 -2.19 0.06 12.66
CA PHE A 42 -1.52 -0.22 11.41
C PHE A 42 -2.34 0.31 10.24
N GLN A 43 -1.65 0.96 9.31
CA GLN A 43 -2.20 1.20 8.00
C GLN A 43 -1.77 0.08 7.05
N LEU A 44 -2.77 -0.51 6.40
CA LEU A 44 -2.59 -1.70 5.57
C LEU A 44 -3.00 -1.40 4.15
N SER A 45 -2.17 -1.83 3.20
CA SER A 45 -2.55 -1.87 1.79
C SER A 45 -2.25 -3.25 1.21
N LEU A 46 -3.22 -3.80 0.50
CA LEU A 46 -2.99 -4.98 -0.33
C LEU A 46 -2.29 -4.55 -1.60
N ILE A 47 -1.30 -5.31 -1.98
CA ILE A 47 -0.45 -5.05 -3.14
C ILE A 47 -0.26 -6.34 -3.92
N ARG A 48 0.04 -6.22 -5.21
CA ARG A 48 0.46 -7.35 -6.00
C ARG A 48 1.90 -7.72 -5.65
N ALA A 49 2.18 -9.01 -5.47
CA ALA A 49 3.55 -9.49 -5.27
C ALA A 49 4.05 -10.15 -6.56
N ASP A 50 5.37 -10.16 -6.74
CA ASP A 50 6.01 -10.84 -7.88
C ASP A 50 5.55 -12.30 -7.97
N GLY A 51 5.20 -12.74 -9.19
CA GLY A 51 4.74 -14.09 -9.46
C GLY A 51 3.24 -14.30 -9.25
N LEU A 52 2.86 -15.30 -8.44
CA LEU A 52 1.49 -15.84 -8.37
C LEU A 52 0.69 -15.39 -7.13
N GLY A 53 1.29 -14.57 -6.25
CA GLY A 53 0.76 -14.28 -4.92
C GLY A 53 0.36 -12.81 -4.71
N ILE A 54 -0.21 -12.57 -3.54
CA ILE A 54 -0.48 -11.22 -3.01
C ILE A 54 0.63 -10.80 -2.06
N GLY A 55 0.77 -9.50 -1.86
CA GLY A 55 1.57 -8.90 -0.80
C GLY A 55 0.73 -8.02 0.11
N LEU A 56 1.33 -7.64 1.24
CA LEU A 56 0.75 -6.73 2.21
C LEU A 56 1.80 -5.69 2.59
N LEU A 57 1.47 -4.42 2.37
CA LEU A 57 2.20 -3.30 2.93
C LEU A 57 1.60 -2.94 4.28
N ASN A 58 2.44 -2.97 5.31
CA ASN A 58 2.10 -2.66 6.68
C ASN A 58 2.88 -1.43 7.15
N LEU A 59 2.19 -0.33 7.46
CA LEU A 59 2.78 0.89 7.98
C LEU A 59 2.44 1.06 9.45
N SER A 60 3.47 1.19 10.28
CA SER A 60 3.39 1.33 11.74
C SER A 60 4.29 2.46 12.20
N GLY A 61 3.72 3.60 12.56
CA GLY A 61 4.52 4.80 12.82
C GLY A 61 5.32 5.17 11.58
N PHE A 62 6.65 5.06 11.67
CA PHE A 62 7.59 5.36 10.59
C PHE A 62 8.16 4.10 9.90
N SER A 63 7.77 2.90 10.35
CA SER A 63 8.28 1.65 9.78
C SER A 63 7.29 1.06 8.78
N ALA A 64 7.73 0.92 7.53
CA ALA A 64 6.98 0.28 6.46
C ALA A 64 7.52 -1.13 6.21
N GLN A 65 6.69 -2.14 6.46
CA GLN A 65 7.01 -3.55 6.26
C GLN A 65 6.29 -4.11 5.05
N PHE A 66 7.05 -4.78 4.18
CA PHE A 66 6.55 -5.42 2.99
C PHE A 66 6.51 -6.93 3.19
N TRP A 67 5.31 -7.49 3.15
CA TRP A 67 5.07 -8.93 3.28
C TRP A 67 4.65 -9.50 1.94
N LYS A 68 5.10 -10.72 1.65
CA LYS A 68 4.67 -11.47 0.47
C LYS A 68 4.15 -12.83 0.88
N THR A 69 3.14 -13.29 0.15
CA THR A 69 2.70 -14.68 0.27
C THR A 69 3.70 -15.61 -0.40
N ARG A 70 3.98 -16.73 0.26
CA ARG A 70 4.70 -17.87 -0.28
C ARG A 70 3.77 -19.07 -0.21
N THR A 71 3.47 -19.64 -1.36
CA THR A 71 2.76 -20.92 -1.44
C THR A 71 3.73 -22.03 -1.04
N ASN A 72 3.43 -22.73 0.04
CA ASN A 72 4.21 -23.90 0.43
C ASN A 72 3.75 -25.13 -0.39
N CYS A 73 4.52 -26.21 -0.35
CA CYS A 73 4.21 -27.46 -1.09
C CYS A 73 2.81 -28.01 -0.77
N ASP A 74 2.30 -27.70 0.43
CA ASP A 74 0.98 -28.13 0.90
C ASP A 74 -0.17 -27.21 0.42
N GLY A 75 0.13 -26.22 -0.44
CA GLY A 75 -0.85 -25.24 -0.93
C GLY A 75 -1.27 -24.19 0.11
N VAL A 76 -0.75 -24.27 1.33
CA VAL A 76 -1.01 -23.27 2.38
C VAL A 76 -0.20 -22.01 2.07
N ALA A 77 -0.88 -20.88 1.96
CA ALA A 77 -0.24 -19.58 1.86
C ALA A 77 0.39 -19.21 3.22
N SER A 78 1.71 -19.08 3.23
CA SER A 78 2.46 -18.54 4.37
C SER A 78 2.94 -17.13 4.04
N TRP A 79 3.11 -16.29 5.06
CA TRP A 79 3.64 -14.94 4.87
C TRP A 79 5.13 -14.90 5.19
N VAL A 80 5.87 -14.18 4.37
CA VAL A 80 7.30 -13.91 4.58
C VAL A 80 7.52 -12.41 4.54
N LEU A 81 8.15 -11.87 5.58
CA LEU A 81 8.62 -10.49 5.58
C LEU A 81 9.74 -10.38 4.55
N GLY A 82 9.51 -9.57 3.52
CA GLY A 82 10.48 -9.32 2.46
C GLY A 82 11.43 -8.19 2.79
N ARG A 83 10.90 -7.04 3.24
CA ARG A 83 11.66 -5.80 3.47
C ARG A 83 11.02 -4.97 4.57
N THR A 84 11.84 -4.21 5.29
CA THR A 84 11.41 -3.12 6.17
C THR A 84 12.12 -1.85 5.74
N ILE A 85 11.40 -0.72 5.71
CA ILE A 85 11.92 0.61 5.38
C ILE A 85 11.56 1.54 6.54
N GLU A 86 12.57 2.16 7.14
CA GLU A 86 12.38 3.19 8.17
C GLU A 86 12.26 4.55 7.48
N ILE A 87 11.04 5.07 7.41
CA ILE A 87 10.66 6.26 6.66
C ILE A 87 11.28 7.52 7.27
N ASP A 88 11.35 7.60 8.60
CA ASP A 88 12.01 8.71 9.31
C ASP A 88 13.49 8.84 8.92
N GLN A 89 14.20 7.71 8.86
CA GLN A 89 15.61 7.69 8.46
C GLN A 89 15.78 8.03 6.98
N LEU A 90 14.89 7.51 6.13
CA LEU A 90 14.93 7.75 4.69
C LEU A 90 14.65 9.22 4.35
N LEU A 91 13.69 9.83 5.04
CA LEU A 91 13.28 11.22 4.81
C LEU A 91 14.08 12.23 5.65
N HIS A 92 14.95 11.76 6.55
CA HIS A 92 15.68 12.59 7.51
C HIS A 92 14.77 13.45 8.39
N LEU A 93 13.65 12.87 8.86
CA LEU A 93 12.70 13.57 9.73
C LEU A 93 13.29 13.78 11.12
N GLU A 94 13.07 14.96 11.68
CA GLU A 94 13.45 15.25 13.07
C GLU A 94 12.41 14.70 14.06
N ALA A 95 12.82 14.49 15.32
CA ALA A 95 11.92 13.96 16.35
C ALA A 95 10.69 14.86 16.59
N GLU A 96 10.81 16.17 16.36
CA GLU A 96 9.73 17.14 16.47
C GLU A 96 8.72 17.06 15.30
N GLU A 97 9.13 16.42 14.20
CA GLU A 97 8.34 16.20 12.99
C GLU A 97 7.63 14.84 13.01
N MET A 98 7.69 14.12 14.13
CA MET A 98 7.09 12.79 14.23
C MET A 98 5.56 12.84 14.38
N GLY A 99 4.85 12.93 13.25
CA GLY A 99 3.39 12.83 13.14
C GLY A 99 2.88 11.48 12.59
N THR A 100 1.56 11.31 12.53
CA THR A 100 0.93 10.12 11.90
C THR A 100 1.19 10.10 10.41
N GLN A 101 1.59 8.94 9.88
CA GLN A 101 1.77 8.72 8.44
C GLN A 101 0.59 7.94 7.86
N MET A 102 0.31 8.15 6.58
CA MET A 102 -0.77 7.44 5.89
C MET A 102 -0.39 6.91 4.52
N ILE A 103 -0.75 5.66 4.22
CA ILE A 103 -0.73 5.09 2.89
C ILE A 103 -1.95 5.62 2.14
N LEU A 104 -1.73 6.39 1.09
CA LEU A 104 -2.79 6.89 0.22
C LEU A 104 -3.07 5.97 -0.96
N GLY A 105 -2.05 5.24 -1.43
CA GLY A 105 -2.20 4.34 -2.56
C GLY A 105 -0.92 3.59 -2.89
N PHE A 106 -1.06 2.62 -3.78
CA PHE A 106 0.05 1.86 -4.35
C PHE A 106 -0.13 1.81 -5.86
N ALA A 107 0.87 2.27 -6.60
CA ALA A 107 0.94 2.16 -8.05
C ALA A 107 1.65 0.85 -8.41
N GLU A 108 0.85 -0.17 -8.73
CA GLU A 108 1.32 -1.55 -8.91
C GLU A 108 2.39 -1.67 -9.99
N ASP A 109 2.20 -1.03 -11.14
CA ASP A 109 3.07 -1.18 -12.31
C ASP A 109 4.48 -0.62 -12.10
N ASN A 110 4.65 0.32 -11.16
CA ASN A 110 5.92 1.00 -10.89
C ASN A 110 6.51 0.65 -9.52
N ASN A 111 5.87 -0.22 -8.74
CA ASN A 111 6.25 -0.53 -7.35
C ASN A 111 6.43 0.73 -6.47
N VAL A 112 5.53 1.72 -6.64
CA VAL A 112 5.55 2.99 -5.90
C VAL A 112 4.42 3.06 -4.88
N VAL A 113 4.76 3.39 -3.63
CA VAL A 113 3.78 3.71 -2.58
C VAL A 113 3.63 5.22 -2.48
N LEU A 114 2.38 5.68 -2.43
CA LEU A 114 2.07 7.07 -2.13
C LEU A 114 1.82 7.22 -0.63
N LEU A 115 2.69 7.98 0.04
CA LEU A 115 2.65 8.23 1.47
C LEU A 115 2.31 9.69 1.75
N TRP A 116 1.37 9.91 2.66
CA TRP A 116 1.21 11.19 3.32
C TRP A 116 2.04 11.21 4.59
N THR A 117 2.89 12.23 4.70
CA THR A 117 3.78 12.48 5.83
C THR A 117 3.53 13.89 6.37
N ILE A 118 4.14 14.24 7.50
CA ILE A 118 4.06 15.59 8.05
C ILE A 118 4.61 16.66 7.10
N ASP A 119 5.54 16.27 6.23
CA ASP A 119 6.22 17.15 5.27
C ASP A 119 5.51 17.20 3.93
N GLY A 120 4.38 16.50 3.81
CA GLY A 120 3.56 16.42 2.62
C GLY A 120 3.59 15.05 1.95
N LEU A 121 3.31 15.07 0.65
CA LEU A 121 3.10 13.88 -0.17
C LEU A 121 4.43 13.35 -0.71
N VAL A 122 4.72 12.08 -0.43
CA VAL A 122 5.96 11.40 -0.84
C VAL A 122 5.60 10.17 -1.66
N MET A 123 6.27 10.01 -2.81
CA MET A 123 6.31 8.74 -3.54
C MET A 123 7.54 7.96 -3.08
N LEU A 124 7.33 6.71 -2.66
CA LEU A 124 8.40 5.79 -2.26
C LEU A 124 8.48 4.64 -3.26
N GLN A 125 9.56 4.58 -4.03
CA GLN A 125 9.82 3.45 -4.91
C GLN A 125 10.44 2.30 -4.13
N LEU A 126 9.68 1.20 -4.03
CA LEU A 126 9.99 0.12 -3.10
C LEU A 126 11.23 -0.67 -3.46
N GLU A 127 11.56 -0.83 -4.74
CA GLU A 127 12.73 -1.61 -5.18
C GLU A 127 14.04 -0.89 -4.89
N SER A 128 14.16 0.36 -5.36
CA SER A 128 15.35 1.20 -5.22
C SER A 128 15.44 1.88 -3.85
N VAL A 129 14.36 1.91 -3.06
CA VAL A 129 14.24 2.66 -1.81
C VAL A 129 14.55 4.15 -2.03
N GLN A 130 14.17 4.66 -3.19
CA GLN A 130 14.26 6.08 -3.50
C GLN A 130 12.92 6.72 -3.24
N PHE A 131 12.95 7.98 -2.82
CA PHE A 131 11.74 8.76 -2.61
C PHE A 131 11.79 10.05 -3.40
N GLU A 132 10.61 10.52 -3.76
CA GLU A 132 10.39 11.81 -4.39
C GLU A 132 9.28 12.55 -3.66
N LYS A 133 9.54 13.81 -3.30
CA LYS A 133 8.52 14.68 -2.72
C LYS A 133 7.66 15.26 -3.83
N VAL A 134 6.39 14.91 -3.85
CA VAL A 134 5.44 15.31 -4.91
C VAL A 134 4.80 16.65 -4.60
N LEU A 135 4.41 16.86 -3.34
CA LEU A 135 3.76 18.10 -2.89
C LEU A 135 4.22 18.42 -1.47
N GLY A 136 4.68 19.67 -1.26
CA GLY A 136 5.02 20.20 0.07
C GLY A 136 3.82 20.77 0.82
N THR A 137 2.60 20.28 0.60
CA THR A 137 1.39 20.80 1.25
C THR A 137 0.70 19.72 2.09
N ASN A 138 0.28 20.08 3.30
CA ASN A 138 -0.35 19.18 4.28
C ASN A 138 -1.87 19.04 4.10
N ILE A 139 -2.40 19.35 2.92
CA ILE A 139 -3.85 19.27 2.65
C ILE A 139 -4.19 17.88 2.14
N ILE A 140 -4.84 17.07 2.98
CA ILE A 140 -5.36 15.76 2.59
C ILE A 140 -6.67 15.97 1.81
N ALA A 141 -6.65 15.71 0.50
CA ALA A 141 -7.86 15.41 -0.25
C ALA A 141 -8.04 13.89 -0.29
N TYR A 142 -9.17 13.38 0.23
CA TYR A 142 -9.54 11.97 0.10
C TYR A 142 -9.73 11.64 -1.39
N ASN A 143 -8.69 11.13 -2.05
CA ASN A 143 -8.75 10.79 -3.46
C ASN A 143 -8.52 9.29 -3.64
N HIS A 144 -9.47 8.64 -4.30
CA HIS A 144 -9.27 7.31 -4.88
C HIS A 144 -8.36 7.48 -6.10
N SER A 145 -7.08 7.09 -5.97
CA SER A 145 -6.17 7.04 -7.10
C SER A 145 -6.68 5.99 -8.10
N PHE A 146 -7.06 6.42 -9.30
CA PHE A 146 -7.22 5.54 -10.46
C PHE A 146 -6.08 5.82 -11.43
N GLU A 147 -5.46 4.77 -11.95
CA GLU A 147 -4.48 4.86 -13.01
C GLU A 147 -5.22 4.94 -14.35
N SER A 148 -5.13 6.06 -15.06
CA SER A 148 -5.58 6.16 -16.45
C SER A 148 -4.35 6.29 -17.35
N VAL A 149 -4.09 5.25 -18.16
CA VAL A 149 -3.02 5.25 -19.16
C VAL A 149 -3.41 6.17 -20.32
N TYR A 150 -2.70 7.28 -20.48
CA TYR A 150 -2.60 7.95 -21.77
C TYR A 150 -1.19 7.74 -22.33
N THR A 151 -1.15 7.27 -23.58
CA THR A 151 0.05 7.01 -24.35
C THR A 151 0.95 8.25 -24.42
N ALA A 152 2.26 8.01 -24.30
CA ALA A 152 3.38 8.95 -24.32
C ALA A 152 3.73 9.62 -22.96
N GLY A 153 4.40 8.83 -22.11
CA GLY A 153 5.65 9.27 -21.45
C GLY A 153 5.58 10.46 -20.50
N ASN A 154 4.59 10.50 -19.61
CA ASN A 154 4.65 11.25 -18.34
C ASN A 154 3.58 10.70 -17.39
N ILE A 155 3.99 10.21 -16.22
CA ILE A 155 3.05 9.86 -15.13
C ILE A 155 2.53 11.18 -14.55
N MET A 156 1.35 11.61 -14.99
CA MET A 156 0.63 12.70 -14.32
C MET A 156 -0.29 12.13 -13.25
N VAL A 157 0.07 12.36 -11.98
CA VAL A 157 -0.86 12.17 -10.86
C VAL A 157 -1.87 13.32 -10.91
N TYR A 158 -3.08 13.08 -11.41
CA TYR A 158 -4.15 14.08 -11.40
C TYR A 158 -4.65 14.30 -9.96
N VAL A 159 -4.20 15.38 -9.34
CA VAL A 159 -4.83 15.94 -8.14
C VAL A 159 -5.96 16.85 -8.61
N MET A 160 -7.14 16.27 -8.85
CA MET A 160 -8.34 17.06 -9.20
C MET A 160 -8.83 17.81 -7.95
N GLY A 161 -8.25 18.98 -7.69
CA GLY A 161 -8.79 19.95 -6.74
C GLY A 161 -9.90 20.75 -7.39
N MET A 162 -11.14 20.59 -6.90
CA MET A 162 -12.21 21.54 -7.21
C MET A 162 -11.86 22.89 -6.58
N ILE A 163 -11.16 23.75 -7.32
CA ILE A 163 -11.06 25.17 -7.00
C ILE A 163 -12.44 25.76 -7.30
N LYS A 164 -13.17 26.15 -6.25
CA LYS A 164 -14.38 26.96 -6.38
C LYS A 164 -13.93 28.36 -6.85
N PRO A 165 -14.40 28.88 -8.00
CA PRO A 165 -14.02 30.22 -8.41
C PRO A 165 -14.67 31.24 -7.47
N SER A 166 -13.86 32.20 -7.01
CA SER A 166 -14.31 33.48 -6.44
C SER A 166 -14.70 34.45 -7.54
#